data_AF-A0AAC8Q2J3-F1
#
_entry.id   AF-A0AAC8Q2J3-F1
#
_cell.length_a   1.000
_cell.length_b   1.000
_cell.length_c   1.000
_cell.angle_alpha   90.00
_cell.angle_beta   90.00
_cell.angle_gamma   90.00
#
_symmetry.space_group_name_H-M   'P 1'
#
loop_
_entity.id
_entity.type
_entity.pdbx_description
1 polymer ?
#
loop_
_entity_poly.entity_id
_entity_poly.type
_entity_poly.pdbx_seq_one_letter_code
_entity_poly.pdbx_strand_id
1 'polypeptide(L)'
;MALSQLRDVLSTLYAELSATEGLHTVLGLQPTLLPGAPAPSALLPRQGPTARFPSTQSHVLVQVSAEGRELLLWALRRVLAHSKAVLSLEEEVLGGRIGEGRDAFGFRDGLLRPTREQVRRAALVPSGALAGASWLLYLRFQKDLERFGRLKPQAQERVVGRTRDGELVTDAPAEAHIHRARASGAGENQLLIRRGFPFRHGGEEGLAFVSASADPDYYQRSLDALLGVGGQTPDALLRYALAVSGGLYLAPPHDWFHAPASRQEATP
;
A
#
# COMPACT_ATOMS: atom_id res chain seq x y z
N MET A 1 -4.83 -13.87 22.97
CA MET A 1 -6.15 -13.36 22.55
C MET A 1 -6.74 -14.34 21.57
N ALA A 2 -8.02 -14.68 21.68
CA ALA A 2 -8.65 -15.58 20.72
C ALA A 2 -8.84 -14.84 19.38
N LEU A 3 -8.43 -15.47 18.28
CA LEU A 3 -8.62 -14.94 16.91
C LEU A 3 -10.09 -14.62 16.61
N SER A 4 -11.01 -15.33 17.24
CA SER A 4 -12.46 -15.08 17.19
C SER A 4 -12.83 -13.68 17.69
N GLN A 5 -12.31 -13.25 18.83
CA GLN A 5 -12.60 -11.92 19.39
C GLN A 5 -12.09 -10.80 18.48
N LEU A 6 -10.90 -10.96 17.89
CA LEU A 6 -10.37 -10.02 16.91
C LEU A 6 -11.28 -9.95 15.68
N ARG A 7 -11.68 -11.11 15.14
CA ARG A 7 -12.57 -11.19 13.99
C ARG A 7 -13.92 -10.53 14.24
N ASP A 8 -14.55 -10.74 15.38
CA ASP A 8 -15.85 -10.15 15.73
C ASP A 8 -15.77 -8.61 15.78
N VAL A 9 -14.71 -8.09 16.39
CA VAL A 9 -14.43 -6.64 16.43
C VAL A 9 -14.25 -6.08 15.03
N LEU A 10 -13.41 -6.70 14.22
CA LEU A 10 -13.13 -6.23 12.86
C LEU A 10 -14.34 -6.37 11.93
N SER A 11 -15.17 -7.39 12.12
CA SER A 11 -16.40 -7.60 11.34
C SER A 11 -17.45 -6.54 11.68
N THR A 12 -17.62 -6.23 12.96
CA THR A 12 -18.50 -5.16 13.44
C THR A 12 -18.05 -3.80 12.90
N LEU A 13 -16.74 -3.50 13.01
CA LEU A 13 -16.15 -2.29 12.48
C LEU A 13 -16.34 -2.19 10.96
N TYR A 14 -16.04 -3.25 10.22
CA TYR A 14 -16.18 -3.27 8.77
C TYR A 14 -17.64 -3.07 8.34
N ALA A 15 -18.60 -3.68 9.02
CA ALA A 15 -20.02 -3.49 8.74
C ALA A 15 -20.46 -2.04 8.95
N GLU A 16 -20.05 -1.38 10.04
CA GLU A 16 -20.39 0.02 10.29
C GLU A 16 -19.77 0.95 9.24
N LEU A 17 -18.46 0.82 8.98
CA LEU A 17 -17.76 1.72 8.07
C LEU A 17 -18.22 1.52 6.62
N SER A 18 -18.44 0.28 6.19
CA SER A 18 -18.87 -0.03 4.82
C SER A 18 -20.32 0.36 4.54
N ALA A 19 -21.15 0.51 5.58
CA ALA A 19 -22.51 1.02 5.46
C ALA A 19 -22.58 2.56 5.42
N THR A 20 -21.46 3.25 5.66
CA THR A 20 -21.42 4.71 5.70
C THR A 20 -21.18 5.28 4.30
N GLU A 21 -22.14 6.05 3.79
CA GLU A 21 -22.04 6.70 2.48
C GLU A 21 -20.83 7.65 2.41
N GLY A 22 -20.12 7.65 1.27
CA GLY A 22 -18.95 8.49 1.06
C GLY A 22 -17.67 8.02 1.75
N LEU A 23 -17.72 6.89 2.46
CA LEU A 23 -16.55 6.27 3.09
C LEU A 23 -16.11 5.02 2.29
N HIS A 24 -14.81 4.92 2.04
CA HIS A 24 -14.19 3.69 1.56
C HIS A 24 -13.26 3.14 2.62
N THR A 25 -13.41 1.85 2.90
CA THR A 25 -12.66 1.14 3.93
C THR A 25 -11.94 -0.04 3.32
N VAL A 26 -10.66 -0.17 3.64
CA VAL A 26 -9.85 -1.35 3.36
C VAL A 26 -9.27 -1.83 4.68
N LEU A 27 -9.47 -3.11 4.97
CA LEU A 27 -8.96 -3.76 6.16
C LEU A 27 -8.02 -4.89 5.72
N GLY A 28 -6.78 -4.84 6.18
CA GLY A 28 -5.78 -5.88 5.96
C GLY A 28 -5.41 -6.55 7.28
N LEU A 29 -5.18 -7.85 7.23
CA LEU A 29 -4.67 -8.64 8.35
C LEU A 29 -3.24 -9.07 8.01
N GLN A 30 -2.36 -9.22 9.01
CA GLN A 30 -1.13 -9.97 8.76
C GLN A 30 -1.53 -11.37 8.24
N PRO A 31 -0.88 -11.91 7.20
CA PRO A 31 -1.36 -13.11 6.52
C PRO A 31 -1.55 -14.32 7.46
N THR A 32 -0.72 -14.45 8.50
CA THR A 32 -0.82 -15.53 9.49
C THR A 32 -2.08 -15.52 10.34
N LEU A 33 -2.86 -14.44 10.34
CA LEU A 33 -4.17 -14.37 11.02
C LEU A 33 -5.32 -14.89 10.15
N LEU A 34 -5.09 -15.19 8.87
CA LEU A 34 -6.10 -15.73 7.97
C LEU A 34 -5.89 -17.23 7.74
N PRO A 35 -6.82 -18.08 8.18
CA PRO A 35 -6.78 -19.51 7.88
C PRO A 35 -6.67 -19.77 6.37
N GLY A 36 -5.82 -20.70 5.97
CA GLY A 36 -5.59 -21.04 4.57
C GLY A 36 -4.74 -20.03 3.79
N ALA A 37 -4.28 -18.94 4.42
CA ALA A 37 -3.27 -18.08 3.81
C ALA A 37 -1.91 -18.78 3.82
N PRO A 38 -1.17 -18.80 2.70
CA PRO A 38 0.18 -19.32 2.71
C PRO A 38 1.03 -18.48 3.64
N ALA A 39 1.97 -19.11 4.34
CA ALA A 39 3.04 -18.37 5.01
C ALA A 39 3.75 -17.53 3.94
N PRO A 40 3.72 -16.19 4.01
CA PRO A 40 4.36 -15.38 2.98
C PRO A 40 5.85 -15.67 2.98
N SER A 41 6.48 -15.71 1.81
CA SER A 41 7.92 -15.46 1.75
C SER A 41 8.20 -14.12 2.44
N ALA A 42 9.30 -14.01 3.17
CA ALA A 42 9.62 -12.79 3.91
C ALA A 42 9.82 -11.62 2.91
N LEU A 43 8.77 -10.82 2.71
CA LEU A 43 8.81 -9.70 1.79
C LEU A 43 9.64 -8.54 2.38
N LEU A 44 9.49 -8.30 3.68
CA LEU A 44 10.17 -7.28 4.47
C LEU A 44 10.76 -7.91 5.75
N PRO A 45 11.91 -7.41 6.27
CA PRO A 45 12.70 -6.33 5.71
C PRO A 45 13.42 -6.75 4.42
N ARG A 46 13.78 -5.78 3.58
CA ARG A 46 14.51 -6.03 2.32
C ARG A 46 15.60 -4.99 2.13
N GLN A 47 16.76 -5.44 1.63
CA GLN A 47 17.98 -4.63 1.56
C GLN A 47 18.55 -4.65 0.14
N GLY A 48 18.81 -3.48 -0.41
CA GLY A 48 19.60 -3.25 -1.61
C GLY A 48 20.99 -2.70 -1.28
N PRO A 49 21.81 -2.38 -2.30
CA PRO A 49 23.13 -1.81 -2.09
C PRO A 49 23.08 -0.36 -1.58
N THR A 50 22.00 0.39 -1.85
CA THR A 50 21.90 1.83 -1.54
C THR A 50 20.72 2.20 -0.64
N ALA A 51 19.75 1.30 -0.45
CA ALA A 51 18.53 1.57 0.31
C ALA A 51 18.03 0.31 1.03
N ARG A 52 17.18 0.51 2.04
CA ARG A 52 16.53 -0.55 2.82
C ARG A 52 15.05 -0.25 2.95
N PHE A 53 14.23 -1.27 2.80
CA PHE A 53 12.83 -1.24 3.23
C PHE A 53 12.71 -2.01 4.56
N PRO A 54 12.40 -1.32 5.67
CA PRO A 54 12.28 -1.97 6.98
C PRO A 54 11.01 -2.82 7.07
N SER A 55 10.93 -3.64 8.12
CA SER A 55 9.68 -4.26 8.56
C SER A 55 9.31 -3.65 9.91
N THR A 56 8.11 -3.08 9.96
CA THR A 56 7.42 -2.58 11.16
C THR A 56 6.03 -3.23 11.23
N GLN A 57 5.97 -4.50 10.80
CA GLN A 57 4.75 -5.28 10.61
C GLN A 57 3.82 -5.18 11.82
N SER A 58 2.58 -4.76 11.57
CA SER A 58 1.50 -4.81 12.55
C SER A 58 0.51 -5.93 12.22
N HIS A 59 -0.36 -6.26 13.16
CA HIS A 59 -1.37 -7.32 13.00
C HIS A 59 -2.50 -6.92 12.04
N VAL A 60 -2.87 -5.63 12.03
CA VAL A 60 -4.02 -5.11 11.30
C VAL A 60 -3.64 -3.78 10.66
N LEU A 61 -4.02 -3.61 9.39
CA LEU A 61 -3.99 -2.35 8.66
C LEU A 61 -5.44 -1.91 8.44
N VAL A 62 -5.78 -0.67 8.81
CA VAL A 62 -7.06 -0.05 8.46
C VAL A 62 -6.79 1.20 7.65
N GLN A 63 -7.23 1.21 6.40
CA GLN A 63 -7.23 2.39 5.55
C GLN A 63 -8.67 2.86 5.36
N VAL A 64 -8.94 4.11 5.77
CA VAL A 64 -10.19 4.80 5.50
C VAL A 64 -9.94 6.01 4.60
N SER A 65 -10.83 6.26 3.65
CA SER A 65 -10.79 7.44 2.78
C SER A 65 -12.19 7.97 2.54
N ALA A 66 -12.35 9.29 2.60
CA ALA A 66 -13.62 9.99 2.43
C ALA A 66 -13.43 11.33 1.71
N GLU A 67 -14.50 11.83 1.08
CA GLU A 67 -14.60 13.20 0.59
C GLU A 67 -14.98 14.13 1.75
N GLY A 68 -14.01 14.44 2.62
CA GLY A 68 -14.22 15.37 3.71
C GLY A 68 -13.47 14.99 4.98
N ARG A 69 -12.87 15.99 5.62
CA ARG A 69 -12.08 15.79 6.83
C ARG A 69 -12.92 15.32 8.02
N GLU A 70 -14.15 15.81 8.13
CA GLU A 70 -15.04 15.46 9.25
C GLU A 70 -15.43 13.98 9.24
N LEU A 71 -15.88 13.48 8.09
CA LEU A 71 -16.22 12.06 7.91
C LEU A 71 -15.00 11.16 8.16
N LEU A 72 -13.83 11.57 7.69
CA LEU A 72 -12.58 10.84 7.94
C LEU A 72 -12.22 10.79 9.43
N LEU A 73 -12.31 11.91 10.16
CA LEU A 73 -12.04 11.96 11.60
C LEU A 73 -13.07 11.18 12.40
N TRP A 74 -14.35 11.20 12.00
CA TRP A 74 -15.37 10.34 12.57
C TRP A 74 -14.99 8.87 12.40
N ALA A 75 -14.65 8.44 11.19
CA ALA A 75 -14.30 7.05 10.89
C ALA A 75 -13.09 6.59 11.73
N LEU A 76 -12.03 7.39 11.82
CA LEU A 76 -10.86 7.08 12.65
C LEU A 76 -11.22 6.91 14.14
N ARG A 77 -12.09 7.77 14.69
CA ARG A 77 -12.60 7.62 16.06
C ARG A 77 -13.37 6.31 16.25
N ARG A 78 -14.15 5.89 15.24
CA ARG A 78 -14.87 4.60 15.27
C ARG A 78 -13.89 3.43 15.27
N VAL A 79 -12.87 3.47 14.41
CA VAL A 79 -11.79 2.46 14.38
C VAL A 79 -11.19 2.29 15.78
N LEU A 80 -10.75 3.38 16.41
CA LEU A 80 -10.16 3.33 17.75
C LEU A 80 -11.17 2.87 18.82
N ALA A 81 -12.42 3.34 18.77
CA ALA A 81 -13.44 2.98 19.74
C ALA A 81 -13.77 1.48 19.74
N HIS A 82 -13.87 0.87 18.56
CA HIS A 82 -14.13 -0.57 18.40
C HIS A 82 -12.92 -1.43 18.75
N SER A 83 -11.73 -0.98 18.36
CA SER A 83 -10.53 -1.82 18.42
C SER A 83 -9.74 -1.73 19.72
N LYS A 84 -9.88 -0.65 20.51
CA LYS A 84 -9.03 -0.39 21.70
C LYS A 84 -9.00 -1.49 22.77
N ALA A 85 -10.03 -2.35 22.81
CA ALA A 85 -10.08 -3.46 23.76
C ALA A 85 -9.21 -4.66 23.33
N VAL A 86 -8.84 -4.73 22.06
CA VAL A 86 -8.13 -5.87 21.44
C VAL A 86 -6.89 -5.47 20.65
N LEU A 87 -6.71 -4.19 20.29
CA LEU A 87 -5.57 -3.71 19.51
C LEU A 87 -4.96 -2.47 20.18
N SER A 88 -3.63 -2.35 20.08
CA SER A 88 -2.89 -1.12 20.31
C SER A 88 -2.71 -0.36 18.99
N LEU A 89 -2.69 0.97 19.06
CA LEU A 89 -2.34 1.81 17.93
C LEU A 89 -0.82 1.93 17.83
N GLU A 90 -0.24 1.34 16.78
CA GLU A 90 1.21 1.44 16.50
C GLU A 90 1.55 2.63 15.62
N GLU A 91 0.70 2.94 14.63
CA GLU A 91 0.94 4.02 13.66
C GLU A 91 -0.38 4.60 13.16
N GLU A 92 -0.49 5.94 13.16
CA GLU A 92 -1.59 6.69 12.54
C GLU A 92 -1.02 7.68 11.54
N VAL A 93 -1.46 7.60 10.27
CA VAL A 93 -1.03 8.53 9.22
C VAL A 93 -2.26 9.18 8.61
N LEU A 94 -2.37 10.49 8.81
CA LEU A 94 -3.40 11.31 8.20
C LEU A 94 -2.80 12.10 7.03
N GLY A 95 -3.44 12.00 5.87
CA GLY A 95 -3.03 12.71 4.66
C GLY A 95 -4.17 12.79 3.66
N GLY A 96 -3.85 13.16 2.43
CA GLY A 96 -4.87 13.40 1.42
C GLY A 96 -4.30 13.85 0.09
N ARG A 97 -5.16 14.28 -0.83
CA ARG A 97 -4.71 14.76 -2.15
C ARG A 97 -4.06 16.13 -2.05
N ILE A 98 -2.92 16.31 -2.70
CA ILE A 98 -2.30 17.63 -2.91
C ILE A 98 -2.71 18.14 -4.29
N GLY A 99 -3.41 19.27 -4.34
CA GLY A 99 -3.87 19.90 -5.59
C GLY A 99 -4.54 18.91 -6.54
N GLU A 100 -4.05 18.85 -7.78
CA GLU A 100 -4.56 17.99 -8.86
C GLU A 100 -4.12 16.51 -8.77
N GLY A 101 -3.84 16.01 -7.55
CA GLY A 101 -3.34 14.64 -7.35
C GLY A 101 -1.84 14.54 -7.52
N ARG A 102 -1.10 15.52 -6.99
CA ARG A 102 0.35 15.53 -6.97
C ARG A 102 0.88 14.82 -5.73
N ASP A 103 2.10 14.31 -5.84
CA ASP A 103 2.89 13.90 -4.69
C ASP A 103 3.63 15.09 -4.07
N ALA A 104 4.30 14.87 -2.94
CA ALA A 104 5.07 15.90 -2.25
C ALA A 104 6.25 16.48 -3.05
N PHE A 105 6.75 15.76 -4.07
CA PHE A 105 7.77 16.28 -4.98
C PHE A 105 7.17 17.13 -6.11
N GLY A 106 5.84 17.23 -6.18
CA GLY A 106 5.11 18.03 -7.15
C GLY A 106 4.76 17.30 -8.45
N PHE A 107 5.00 15.99 -8.55
CA PHE A 107 4.69 15.20 -9.74
C PHE A 107 3.27 14.65 -9.66
N ARG A 108 2.53 14.65 -10.77
CA ARG A 108 1.23 13.98 -10.83
C ARG A 108 1.40 12.48 -10.60
N ASP A 109 0.64 11.95 -9.65
CA ASP A 109 0.62 10.53 -9.34
C ASP A 109 -0.77 9.93 -9.68
N GLY A 110 -0.83 8.62 -9.89
CA GLY A 110 -2.07 7.93 -10.22
C GLY A 110 -2.62 8.25 -11.62
N LEU A 111 -1.75 8.43 -12.61
CA LEU A 111 -2.13 8.78 -13.99
C LEU A 111 -2.95 7.71 -14.71
N LEU A 112 -2.80 6.44 -14.32
CA LEU A 112 -3.59 5.34 -14.90
C LEU A 112 -5.02 5.38 -14.36
N ARG A 113 -6.00 5.28 -15.26
CA ARG A 113 -7.42 5.12 -14.94
C ARG A 113 -7.90 3.74 -15.36
N PRO A 114 -7.59 2.69 -14.59
CA PRO A 114 -7.99 1.33 -14.95
C PRO A 114 -9.51 1.17 -14.86
N THR A 115 -10.06 0.34 -15.74
CA THR A 115 -11.47 -0.07 -15.65
C THR A 115 -11.69 -0.92 -14.41
N ARG A 116 -12.94 -1.01 -13.93
CA ARG A 116 -13.31 -1.86 -12.79
C ARG A 116 -12.85 -3.31 -12.96
N GLU A 117 -12.89 -3.81 -14.19
CA GLU A 117 -12.45 -5.17 -14.50
C GLU A 117 -10.94 -5.33 -14.44
N GLN A 118 -10.18 -4.34 -14.92
CA GLN A 118 -8.72 -4.32 -14.75
C GLN A 118 -8.35 -4.28 -13.26
N VAL A 119 -9.05 -3.48 -12.45
CA VAL A 119 -8.85 -3.42 -10.99
C VAL A 119 -9.11 -4.78 -10.35
N ARG A 120 -10.23 -5.45 -10.66
CA ARG A 120 -10.54 -6.76 -10.09
C ARG A 120 -9.46 -7.80 -10.40
N ARG A 121 -9.08 -7.92 -11.67
CA ARG A 121 -8.04 -8.86 -12.11
C ARG A 121 -6.66 -8.56 -11.52
N ALA A 122 -6.35 -7.27 -11.33
CA ALA A 122 -5.08 -6.84 -10.75
C ALA A 122 -5.00 -7.08 -9.24
N ALA A 123 -6.10 -6.86 -8.52
CA ALA A 123 -6.10 -6.78 -7.06
C ALA A 123 -6.64 -8.02 -6.35
N LEU A 124 -7.52 -8.80 -6.99
CA LEU A 124 -8.22 -9.90 -6.33
C LEU A 124 -7.67 -11.26 -6.73
N VAL A 125 -7.38 -12.09 -5.74
CA VAL A 125 -6.98 -13.49 -5.94
C VAL A 125 -8.12 -14.22 -6.69
N PRO A 126 -7.84 -14.88 -7.83
CA PRO A 126 -8.89 -15.36 -8.72
C PRO A 126 -9.55 -16.66 -8.26
N SER A 127 -8.86 -17.52 -7.50
CA SER A 127 -9.32 -18.86 -7.15
C SER A 127 -8.61 -19.42 -5.90
N GLY A 128 -9.07 -20.58 -5.43
CA GLY A 128 -8.51 -21.26 -4.25
C GLY A 128 -9.07 -20.72 -2.92
N ALA A 129 -8.43 -21.11 -1.81
CA ALA A 129 -8.89 -20.76 -0.46
C ALA A 129 -8.92 -19.24 -0.19
N LEU A 130 -8.13 -18.47 -0.94
CA LEU A 130 -8.04 -17.01 -0.83
C LEU A 130 -8.83 -16.28 -1.93
N ALA A 131 -9.68 -16.96 -2.71
CA ALA A 131 -10.45 -16.31 -3.78
C ALA A 131 -11.19 -15.06 -3.26
N GLY A 132 -10.99 -13.93 -3.95
CA GLY A 132 -11.56 -12.63 -3.55
C GLY A 132 -10.75 -11.85 -2.50
N ALA A 133 -9.70 -12.43 -1.91
CA ALA A 133 -8.76 -11.71 -1.07
C ALA A 133 -7.83 -10.79 -1.90
N SER A 134 -7.14 -9.86 -1.23
CA SER A 134 -6.17 -8.97 -1.89
C SER A 134 -4.92 -8.78 -1.03
N TRP A 135 -3.74 -8.96 -1.63
CA TRP A 135 -2.47 -8.69 -0.97
C TRP A 135 -2.22 -7.18 -0.93
N LEU A 136 -2.06 -6.65 0.28
CA LEU A 136 -1.78 -5.24 0.51
C LEU A 136 -0.33 -5.04 0.93
N LEU A 137 0.38 -4.19 0.20
CA LEU A 137 1.69 -3.70 0.62
C LEU A 137 1.54 -2.29 1.18
N TYR A 138 1.98 -2.10 2.42
CA TYR A 138 2.14 -0.79 3.03
C TYR A 138 3.62 -0.44 3.14
N LEU A 139 3.97 0.78 2.72
CA LEU A 139 5.28 1.39 2.95
C LEU A 139 5.09 2.87 3.27
N ARG A 140 5.74 3.39 4.31
CA ARG A 140 5.80 4.83 4.57
C ARG A 140 7.14 5.38 4.14
N PHE A 141 7.12 6.35 3.24
CA PHE A 141 8.29 7.07 2.78
C PHE A 141 8.32 8.47 3.35
N GLN A 142 9.43 8.85 3.99
CA GLN A 142 9.77 10.25 4.22
C GLN A 142 10.52 10.79 3.01
N LYS A 143 10.16 12.00 2.56
CA LYS A 143 10.75 12.63 1.37
C LYS A 143 11.64 13.80 1.76
N ASP A 144 12.86 13.79 1.25
CA ASP A 144 13.84 14.87 1.38
C ASP A 144 13.57 15.93 0.29
N LEU A 145 12.59 16.79 0.56
CA LEU A 145 12.14 17.83 -0.37
C LEU A 145 13.24 18.87 -0.65
N GLU A 146 14.09 19.15 0.33
CA GLU A 146 15.17 20.13 0.19
C GLU A 146 16.23 19.59 -0.79
N ARG A 147 16.73 18.38 -0.55
CA ARG A 147 17.74 17.77 -1.42
C ARG A 147 17.22 17.55 -2.83
N PHE A 148 15.96 17.11 -2.97
CA PHE A 148 15.33 16.96 -4.28
C PHE A 148 15.11 18.31 -4.98
N GLY A 149 14.73 19.35 -4.22
CA GLY A 149 14.52 20.71 -4.70
C GLY A 149 15.78 21.40 -5.22
N ARG A 150 16.97 21.00 -4.77
CA ARG A 150 18.26 21.51 -5.28
C ARG A 150 18.58 21.05 -6.70
N LEU A 151 17.90 20.01 -7.20
CA LEU A 151 18.05 19.56 -8.59
C LEU A 151 17.40 20.57 -9.55
N LYS A 152 18.01 20.74 -10.73
CA LYS A 152 17.33 21.43 -11.83
C LYS A 152 16.06 20.66 -12.23
N PRO A 153 14.99 21.33 -12.70
CA PRO A 153 13.74 20.66 -13.08
C PRO A 153 13.92 19.45 -13.99
N GLN A 154 14.76 19.56 -15.03
CA GLN A 154 15.02 18.45 -15.96
C GLN A 154 15.70 17.25 -15.28
N ALA A 155 16.52 17.48 -14.25
CA ALA A 155 17.13 16.41 -13.48
C ALA A 155 16.11 15.72 -12.58
N GLN A 156 15.16 16.47 -11.99
CA GLN A 156 14.04 15.89 -11.24
C GLN A 156 13.19 14.98 -12.14
N GLU A 157 12.85 15.46 -13.33
CA GLU A 157 12.07 14.70 -14.31
C GLU A 157 12.80 13.45 -14.79
N ARG A 158 14.13 13.48 -14.94
CA ARG A 158 14.94 12.29 -15.25
C ARG A 158 14.99 11.28 -14.09
N VAL A 159 14.99 11.73 -12.84
CA VAL A 159 14.92 10.85 -11.67
C VAL A 159 13.56 10.14 -11.60
N VAL A 160 12.47 10.86 -11.86
CA VAL A 160 11.11 10.28 -11.85
C VAL A 160 10.83 9.49 -13.14
N GLY A 161 11.40 9.91 -14.27
CA GLY A 161 11.14 9.41 -15.61
C GLY A 161 9.87 9.97 -16.26
N ARG A 162 9.31 11.04 -15.70
CA ARG A 162 8.16 11.77 -16.23
C ARG A 162 8.34 13.26 -16.03
N THR A 163 7.65 14.05 -16.84
CA THR A 163 7.45 15.49 -16.59
C THR A 163 6.58 15.69 -15.36
N ARG A 164 6.55 16.91 -14.81
CA ARG A 164 5.69 17.25 -13.67
C ARG A 164 4.21 16.96 -13.92
N ASP A 165 3.76 17.02 -15.16
CA ASP A 165 2.36 16.81 -15.55
C ASP A 165 2.06 15.37 -16.00
N GLY A 166 3.08 14.51 -16.02
CA GLY A 166 2.93 13.07 -16.14
C GLY A 166 3.28 12.48 -17.51
N GLU A 167 3.79 13.29 -18.43
CA GLU A 167 4.28 12.81 -19.73
C GLU A 167 5.57 12.02 -19.57
N LEU A 168 5.79 10.99 -20.39
CA LEU A 168 7.01 10.19 -20.33
C LEU A 168 8.20 11.01 -20.84
N VAL A 169 9.32 10.92 -20.13
CA VAL A 169 10.59 11.49 -20.61
C VAL A 169 11.24 10.47 -21.56
N THR A 170 11.36 10.83 -22.85
CA THR A 170 11.81 9.93 -23.93
C THR A 170 13.10 9.18 -23.63
N ASP A 171 14.09 9.88 -23.05
CA ASP A 171 15.41 9.32 -22.73
C ASP A 171 15.65 9.26 -21.22
N ALA A 172 14.62 8.86 -20.47
CA ALA A 172 14.74 8.64 -19.03
C ALA A 172 15.79 7.53 -18.77
N PRO A 173 16.79 7.79 -17.90
CA PRO A 173 17.88 6.86 -17.63
C PRO A 173 17.36 5.58 -16.95
N ALA A 174 18.09 4.47 -17.06
CA ALA A 174 17.61 3.16 -16.60
C ALA A 174 17.20 3.13 -15.11
N GLU A 175 17.87 3.90 -14.27
CA GLU A 175 17.59 4.07 -12.84
C GLU A 175 16.35 4.93 -12.53
N ALA A 176 15.71 5.54 -13.54
CA ALA A 176 14.53 6.36 -13.31
C ALA A 176 13.38 5.56 -12.69
N HIS A 177 12.63 6.18 -11.78
CA HIS A 177 11.56 5.51 -11.03
C HIS A 177 10.55 4.81 -11.94
N ILE A 178 10.16 5.42 -13.06
CA ILE A 178 9.21 4.81 -14.01
C ILE A 178 9.66 3.45 -14.55
N HIS A 179 10.97 3.22 -14.68
CA HIS A 179 11.54 1.97 -15.18
C HIS A 179 11.72 0.94 -14.07
N ARG A 180 12.02 1.38 -12.84
CA ARG A 180 12.25 0.50 -11.69
C ARG A 180 10.97 0.09 -10.95
N ALA A 181 9.96 0.96 -10.95
CA ALA A 181 8.68 0.71 -10.28
C ALA A 181 7.79 -0.32 -11.00
N ARG A 182 8.13 -0.68 -12.24
CA ARG A 182 7.48 -1.78 -12.97
C ARG A 182 8.21 -3.08 -12.66
N ALA A 183 7.51 -4.07 -12.12
CA ALA A 183 8.09 -5.40 -11.92
C ALA A 183 8.59 -5.96 -13.28
N SER A 184 9.87 -6.32 -13.34
CA SER A 184 10.44 -6.97 -14.54
C SER A 184 9.88 -8.40 -14.67
N GLY A 185 9.56 -8.84 -15.89
CA GLY A 185 9.01 -10.18 -16.15
C GLY A 185 7.53 -10.37 -15.77
N ALA A 186 6.93 -9.39 -15.10
CA ALA A 186 5.49 -9.26 -15.06
C ALA A 186 5.03 -8.98 -16.50
N GLY A 187 4.15 -9.81 -17.08
CA GLY A 187 3.62 -9.55 -18.42
C GLY A 187 3.10 -8.11 -18.51
N GLU A 188 3.13 -7.50 -19.70
CA GLU A 188 2.84 -6.07 -19.95
C GLU A 188 1.53 -5.54 -19.33
N ASN A 189 0.67 -6.44 -18.84
CA ASN A 189 -0.63 -6.20 -18.24
C ASN A 189 -0.76 -6.40 -16.71
N GLN A 190 0.32 -6.64 -15.94
CA GLN A 190 0.19 -6.66 -14.47
C GLN A 190 0.18 -5.24 -13.90
N LEU A 191 -1.03 -4.68 -13.84
CA LEU A 191 -1.36 -3.42 -13.21
C LEU A 191 -1.25 -3.54 -11.68
N LEU A 192 -0.54 -2.61 -11.03
CA LEU A 192 -0.58 -2.47 -9.57
C LEU A 192 -1.60 -1.40 -9.17
N ILE A 193 -2.55 -1.76 -8.29
CA ILE A 193 -3.55 -0.82 -7.79
C ILE A 193 -2.98 -0.05 -6.62
N ARG A 194 -2.64 1.22 -6.81
CA ARG A 194 -2.12 2.09 -5.77
C ARG A 194 -3.24 2.92 -5.16
N ARG A 195 -3.31 2.92 -3.84
CA ARG A 195 -4.26 3.65 -2.99
C ARG A 195 -3.57 4.52 -1.95
N GLY A 196 -2.26 4.70 -2.08
CA GLY A 196 -1.47 5.55 -1.21
C GLY A 196 -1.83 7.03 -1.32
N PHE A 197 -1.36 7.81 -0.36
CA PHE A 197 -1.62 9.24 -0.28
C PHE A 197 -0.42 9.98 0.33
N PRO A 198 -0.14 11.21 -0.11
CA PRO A 198 0.86 12.03 0.55
C PRO A 198 0.35 12.49 1.92
N PHE A 199 1.28 12.67 2.85
CA PHE A 199 0.99 13.13 4.20
C PHE A 199 1.99 14.22 4.58
N ARG A 200 1.58 15.05 5.55
CA ARG A 200 2.47 15.99 6.23
C ARG A 200 2.13 16.00 7.71
N HIS A 201 3.11 15.71 8.56
CA HIS A 201 2.94 15.70 10.01
C HIS A 201 4.25 16.04 10.71
N GLY A 202 4.21 16.91 11.72
CA GLY A 202 5.39 17.22 12.54
C GLY A 202 6.61 17.76 11.76
N GLY A 203 6.39 18.36 10.58
CA GLY A 203 7.46 18.82 9.68
C GLY A 203 7.94 17.77 8.68
N GLU A 204 7.60 16.49 8.89
CA GLU A 204 7.81 15.43 7.91
C GLU A 204 6.78 15.51 6.79
N GLU A 205 7.22 15.27 5.56
CA GLU A 205 6.36 15.15 4.39
C GLU A 205 6.76 13.92 3.58
N GLY A 206 5.78 13.23 3.02
CA GLY A 206 6.04 11.91 2.50
C GLY A 206 4.91 11.27 1.72
N LEU A 207 5.01 9.96 1.56
CA LEU A 207 4.00 9.10 0.92
C LEU A 207 3.70 7.93 1.84
N ALA A 208 2.44 7.78 2.24
CA ALA A 208 1.91 6.53 2.74
C ALA A 208 1.51 5.69 1.53
N PHE A 209 2.43 4.84 1.06
CA PHE A 209 2.18 3.95 -0.05
C PHE A 209 1.33 2.78 0.45
N VAL A 210 0.16 2.61 -0.16
CA VAL A 210 -0.69 1.43 -0.02
C VAL A 210 -0.98 0.93 -1.41
N SER A 211 -0.85 -0.36 -1.65
CA SER A 211 -1.26 -0.96 -2.91
C SER A 211 -1.99 -2.29 -2.69
N ALA A 212 -2.71 -2.72 -3.72
CA ALA A 212 -3.42 -3.98 -3.77
C ALA A 212 -2.98 -4.79 -4.99
N SER A 213 -2.77 -6.10 -4.79
CA SER A 213 -2.36 -7.06 -5.81
C SER A 213 -3.00 -8.42 -5.55
N ALA A 214 -3.34 -9.14 -6.62
CA ALA A 214 -3.73 -10.54 -6.58
C ALA A 214 -2.52 -11.48 -6.33
N ASP A 215 -1.32 -11.00 -6.66
CA ASP A 215 -0.06 -11.77 -6.65
C ASP A 215 0.93 -11.13 -5.66
N PRO A 216 1.30 -11.80 -4.56
CA PRO A 216 2.32 -11.30 -3.62
C PRO A 216 3.73 -11.30 -4.22
N ASP A 217 4.03 -12.18 -5.17
CA ASP A 217 5.33 -12.24 -5.82
C ASP A 217 5.57 -11.01 -6.70
N TYR A 218 4.50 -10.34 -7.16
CA TYR A 218 4.59 -9.02 -7.79
C TYR A 218 5.34 -8.05 -6.90
N TYR A 219 5.02 -8.02 -5.60
CA TYR A 219 5.70 -7.13 -4.66
C TYR A 219 7.17 -7.49 -4.55
N GLN A 220 7.51 -8.78 -4.40
CA GLN A 220 8.91 -9.18 -4.32
C GLN A 220 9.71 -8.69 -5.53
N ARG A 221 9.21 -8.93 -6.76
CA ARG A 221 9.85 -8.47 -7.99
C ARG A 221 9.97 -6.95 -8.05
N SER A 222 8.92 -6.22 -7.67
CA SER A 222 8.94 -4.75 -7.63
C SER A 222 9.95 -4.21 -6.61
N LEU A 223 9.96 -4.74 -5.39
CA LEU A 223 10.89 -4.28 -4.35
C LEU A 223 12.34 -4.61 -4.71
N ASP A 224 12.60 -5.79 -5.31
CA ASP A 224 13.93 -6.16 -5.79
C ASP A 224 14.42 -5.23 -6.90
N ALA A 225 13.54 -4.87 -7.84
CA ALA A 225 13.86 -3.92 -8.91
C ALA A 225 14.15 -2.51 -8.37
N LEU A 226 13.33 -2.02 -7.41
CA LEU A 226 13.54 -0.73 -6.76
C LEU A 226 14.85 -0.68 -5.97
N LEU A 227 15.13 -1.76 -5.23
CA LEU A 227 16.32 -1.86 -4.38
C LEU A 227 17.56 -2.31 -5.15
N GLY A 228 17.49 -2.67 -6.43
CA GLY A 228 18.65 -3.16 -7.19
C GLY A 228 19.18 -4.52 -6.69
N VAL A 229 18.32 -5.37 -6.15
CA VAL A 229 18.68 -6.72 -5.69
C VAL A 229 19.02 -7.60 -6.89
N GLY A 230 20.03 -8.46 -6.74
CA GLY A 230 20.47 -9.37 -7.80
C GLY A 230 21.27 -8.69 -8.92
N GLY A 231 21.95 -7.58 -8.63
CA GLY A 231 22.78 -6.86 -9.61
C GLY A 231 21.99 -5.93 -10.54
N GLN A 232 20.70 -5.71 -10.26
CA GLN A 232 19.87 -4.75 -10.97
C GLN A 232 20.27 -3.31 -10.62
N THR A 233 20.01 -2.37 -11.54
CA THR A 233 20.17 -0.94 -11.27
C THR A 233 19.14 -0.48 -10.21
N PRO A 234 19.56 0.10 -9.07
CA PRO A 234 18.64 0.63 -8.07
C PRO A 234 17.88 1.87 -8.54
N ASP A 235 16.72 2.14 -7.95
CA ASP A 235 15.91 3.33 -8.22
C ASP A 235 16.58 4.62 -7.71
N ALA A 236 16.75 5.57 -8.62
CA ALA A 236 17.29 6.88 -8.35
C ALA A 236 16.47 7.70 -7.34
N LEU A 237 15.15 7.52 -7.31
CA LEU A 237 14.26 8.28 -6.45
C LEU A 237 14.47 7.95 -4.96
N LEU A 238 14.94 6.73 -4.65
CA LEU A 238 15.26 6.31 -3.28
C LEU A 238 16.42 7.09 -2.64
N ARG A 239 17.20 7.86 -3.43
CA ARG A 239 18.17 8.83 -2.87
C ARG A 239 17.49 10.01 -2.16
N TYR A 240 16.20 10.22 -2.41
CA TYR A 240 15.41 11.34 -1.89
C TYR A 240 14.18 10.85 -1.11
N ALA A 241 13.91 9.55 -1.08
CA ALA A 241 12.78 8.97 -0.38
C ALA A 241 13.23 7.78 0.48
N LEU A 242 13.13 7.93 1.80
CA LEU A 242 13.52 6.91 2.78
C LEU A 242 12.29 6.15 3.25
N ALA A 243 12.28 4.82 3.08
CA ALA A 243 11.27 3.97 3.70
C ALA A 243 11.54 3.84 5.21
N VAL A 244 10.56 4.20 6.04
CA VAL A 244 10.69 4.19 7.51
C VAL A 244 9.74 3.22 8.19
N SER A 245 8.70 2.76 7.49
CA SER A 245 7.70 1.80 7.98
C SER A 245 7.29 0.89 6.81
N GLY A 246 6.93 -0.36 7.09
CA GLY A 246 6.49 -1.30 6.08
C GLY A 246 5.88 -2.58 6.63
N GLY A 247 4.89 -3.10 5.91
CA GLY A 247 4.24 -4.36 6.24
C GLY A 247 3.48 -4.96 5.06
N LEU A 248 3.36 -6.28 5.05
CA LEU A 248 2.53 -7.04 4.12
C LEU A 248 1.26 -7.49 4.85
N TYR A 249 0.13 -7.24 4.23
CA TYR A 249 -1.18 -7.60 4.75
C TYR A 249 -1.98 -8.34 3.68
N LEU A 250 -3.03 -9.02 4.10
CA LEU A 250 -4.00 -9.67 3.26
C LEU A 250 -5.38 -9.14 3.65
N ALA A 251 -6.02 -8.43 2.74
CA ALA A 251 -7.43 -8.07 2.87
C ALA A 251 -8.26 -9.34 2.63
N PRO A 252 -9.08 -9.77 3.60
CA PRO A 252 -9.86 -10.97 3.45
C PRO A 252 -10.97 -10.80 2.40
N PRO A 253 -11.49 -11.90 1.84
CA PRO A 253 -12.67 -11.85 0.98
C PRO A 253 -13.87 -11.36 1.79
N HIS A 254 -14.84 -10.74 1.11
CA HIS A 254 -16.01 -10.13 1.75
C HIS A 254 -16.75 -11.07 2.72
N ASP A 255 -16.91 -12.35 2.35
CA ASP A 255 -17.64 -13.33 3.16
C ASP A 255 -16.94 -13.67 4.49
N TRP A 256 -15.65 -13.39 4.62
CA TRP A 256 -14.91 -13.58 5.86
C TRP A 256 -15.46 -12.72 7.00
N PHE A 257 -16.00 -11.53 6.72
CA PHE A 257 -16.62 -10.66 7.72
C PHE A 257 -18.00 -11.16 8.18
N HIS A 258 -18.60 -12.10 7.46
CA HIS A 258 -19.98 -12.55 7.71
C HIS A 258 -20.10 -14.04 8.06
N ALA A 259 -19.06 -14.84 7.87
CA ALA A 259 -19.12 -16.27 8.20
C ALA A 259 -19.20 -16.51 9.72
N PRO A 260 -19.97 -17.49 10.20
CA PRO A 260 -19.98 -17.86 11.62
C PRO A 260 -18.62 -18.41 12.05
N ALA A 261 -18.20 -18.14 13.30
CA ALA A 261 -16.90 -18.56 13.84
C ALA A 261 -16.67 -20.09 13.73
N SER A 262 -17.74 -20.89 13.83
CA SER A 262 -17.71 -22.36 13.81
C SER A 262 -17.38 -23.00 12.45
N ARG A 263 -17.42 -22.27 11.33
CA ARG A 263 -17.09 -22.82 10.00
C ARG A 263 -15.61 -22.80 9.65
N GLN A 264 -14.77 -22.14 10.45
CA GLN A 264 -13.35 -21.94 10.12
C GLN A 264 -12.38 -22.76 10.98
N GLU A 265 -12.85 -23.41 12.04
CA GLU A 265 -12.09 -24.43 12.80
C GLU A 265 -12.19 -25.83 12.15
N ALA A 266 -13.12 -26.01 11.20
CA ALA A 266 -13.40 -27.27 10.54
C ALA A 266 -12.80 -27.34 9.13
N THR A 267 -11.52 -27.03 8.99
CA THR A 267 -10.76 -27.42 7.78
C THR A 267 -9.43 -28.02 8.25
N PRO A 268 -9.20 -29.32 8.01
CA PRO A 268 -7.99 -30.02 8.44
C PRO A 268 -6.74 -29.51 7.72
#